data_AF-A0AAV8E2V6-F1
#
_entry.id   AF-A0AAV8E2V6-F1
#
_cell.length_a   1.000
_cell.length_b   1.000
_cell.length_c   1.000
_cell.angle_alpha   90.00
_cell.angle_beta   90.00
_cell.angle_gamma   90.00
#
_symmetry.space_group_name_H-M   'P 1'
#
loop_
_entity.id
_entity.type
_entity.pdbx_description
1 polymer ?
#
loop_
_entity_poly.entity_id
_entity_poly.type
_entity_poly.pdbx_seq_one_letter_code
_entity_poly.pdbx_strand_id
1 'polypeptide(L)'
;MKGLAIAKKALLTGCSAGGLATYIHCDDFKALLPNTETVKCMADGGFFLDVKDISGRSYMHDFYSDVVHLQDVGKRFPNCISQMDATKCFFPEEIIKSISTPVFILNSAYDSWQVKNVLVPSSSDPSNSWASCKLDINKCNSNQMKVLEGFRSALLDKITDVNQKKDWGIFIDSCFVHCQSWRNILWHGPNYQRINNKTMAESVGDWYFDTREVKEIDGSYPCNPTCVNDGS
;
A
#
# COMPACT_ATOMS: atom_id res chain seq x y z
N MET A 1 -2.18 12.31 -25.75
CA MET A 1 -1.35 11.11 -25.52
C MET A 1 -0.98 10.50 -26.86
N LYS A 2 0.30 10.56 -27.28
CA LYS A 2 0.76 9.93 -28.53
C LYS A 2 1.05 8.45 -28.25
N GLY A 3 0.51 7.53 -29.05
CA GLY A 3 0.76 6.08 -28.95
C GLY A 3 -0.15 5.30 -27.99
N LEU A 4 -0.73 5.94 -26.97
CA LEU A 4 -1.61 5.24 -26.02
C LEU A 4 -2.91 4.71 -26.67
N ALA A 5 -3.42 5.40 -27.70
CA ALA A 5 -4.63 5.00 -28.43
C ALA A 5 -4.51 3.62 -29.15
N ILE A 6 -3.29 3.13 -29.37
CA ILE A 6 -3.02 1.84 -30.03
C ILE A 6 -2.34 0.84 -29.07
N ALA A 7 -2.28 1.14 -27.77
CA ALA A 7 -1.70 0.24 -26.79
C ALA A 7 -2.60 -0.99 -26.58
N LYS A 8 -2.02 -2.19 -26.67
CA LYS A 8 -2.72 -3.44 -26.35
C LYS A 8 -2.80 -3.72 -24.85
N LYS A 9 -1.80 -3.25 -24.10
CA LYS A 9 -1.70 -3.42 -22.67
C LYS A 9 -1.30 -2.11 -22.01
N ALA A 10 -1.91 -1.78 -20.87
CA ALA A 10 -1.60 -0.61 -20.08
C ALA A 10 -1.63 -0.93 -18.58
N LEU A 11 -0.70 -0.33 -17.83
CA LEU A 11 -0.62 -0.43 -16.38
C LEU A 11 -0.62 0.98 -15.80
N LEU A 12 -1.58 1.30 -14.93
CA LEU A 12 -1.49 2.49 -14.08
C LEU A 12 -0.73 2.12 -12.81
N THR A 13 0.28 2.90 -12.46
CA THR A 13 0.99 2.69 -11.20
C THR A 13 1.49 4.00 -10.61
N GLY A 14 1.66 3.99 -9.30
CA GLY A 14 2.25 5.08 -8.53
C GLY A 14 2.65 4.58 -7.15
N CYS A 15 3.51 5.37 -6.50
CA CYS A 15 3.92 5.10 -5.14
C CYS A 15 3.38 6.11 -4.13
N SER A 16 3.12 5.69 -2.88
CA SER A 16 2.78 6.56 -1.76
C SER A 16 1.45 7.25 -2.03
N ALA A 17 1.39 8.59 -1.99
CA ALA A 17 0.25 9.36 -2.48
C ALA A 17 -0.15 8.99 -3.93
N GLY A 18 0.82 8.63 -4.79
CA GLY A 18 0.57 8.11 -6.14
C GLY A 18 0.00 6.68 -6.14
N GLY A 19 0.32 5.87 -5.14
CA GLY A 19 -0.29 4.55 -4.93
C GLY A 19 -1.75 4.68 -4.50
N LEU A 20 -2.03 5.60 -3.56
CA LEU A 20 -3.39 5.98 -3.21
C LEU A 20 -4.17 6.47 -4.44
N ALA A 21 -3.59 7.40 -5.21
CA ALA A 21 -4.18 7.89 -6.44
C ALA A 21 -4.44 6.78 -7.47
N THR A 22 -3.59 5.75 -7.50
CA THR A 22 -3.80 4.57 -8.35
C THR A 22 -5.08 3.82 -7.97
N TYR A 23 -5.37 3.64 -6.68
CA TYR A 23 -6.66 3.07 -6.26
C TYR A 23 -7.84 3.95 -6.69
N ILE A 24 -7.74 5.26 -6.47
CA ILE A 24 -8.81 6.23 -6.77
C ILE A 24 -9.14 6.27 -8.27
N HIS A 25 -8.12 6.20 -9.13
CA HIS A 25 -8.25 6.44 -10.57
C HIS A 25 -8.17 5.18 -11.44
N CYS A 26 -8.09 3.99 -10.85
CA CYS A 26 -7.90 2.77 -11.64
C CYS A 26 -9.00 2.55 -12.70
N ASP A 27 -10.27 2.68 -12.29
CA ASP A 27 -11.40 2.53 -13.21
C ASP A 27 -11.52 3.70 -14.20
N ASP A 28 -11.15 4.92 -13.79
CA ASP A 28 -11.07 6.08 -14.71
C ASP A 28 -10.04 5.83 -15.81
N PHE A 29 -8.88 5.29 -15.43
CA PHE A 29 -7.82 4.95 -16.38
C PHE A 29 -8.26 3.86 -17.36
N LYS A 30 -8.97 2.83 -16.88
CA LYS A 30 -9.61 1.84 -17.76
C LYS A 30 -10.60 2.49 -18.72
N ALA A 31 -11.43 3.42 -18.24
CA ALA A 31 -12.44 4.11 -19.05
C ALA A 31 -11.84 4.98 -20.15
N LEU A 32 -10.64 5.55 -19.93
CA LEU A 32 -9.89 6.30 -20.96
C LEU A 32 -9.33 5.41 -22.07
N LEU A 33 -9.30 4.08 -21.87
CA LEU A 33 -8.70 3.10 -22.78
C LEU A 33 -9.70 2.00 -23.19
N PRO A 34 -10.83 2.37 -23.83
CA PRO A 34 -11.92 1.43 -24.11
C PRO A 34 -11.51 0.31 -25.09
N ASN A 35 -10.52 0.58 -25.96
CA ASN A 35 -10.06 -0.36 -26.98
C ASN A 35 -8.79 -1.15 -26.58
N THR A 36 -8.28 -0.94 -25.36
CA THR A 36 -7.08 -1.64 -24.87
C THR A 36 -7.48 -2.97 -24.24
N GLU A 37 -6.91 -4.06 -24.77
CA GLU A 37 -7.21 -5.45 -24.37
C GLU A 37 -6.97 -5.67 -22.87
N THR A 38 -5.80 -5.27 -22.35
CA THR A 38 -5.45 -5.41 -20.94
C THR A 38 -5.20 -4.06 -20.31
N VAL A 39 -5.99 -3.69 -19.30
CA VAL A 39 -5.71 -2.56 -18.43
C VAL A 39 -5.79 -3.06 -17.00
N LYS A 40 -4.72 -2.87 -16.24
CA LYS A 40 -4.63 -3.23 -14.83
C LYS A 40 -3.96 -2.09 -14.07
N CYS A 41 -3.98 -2.14 -12.73
CA CYS A 41 -3.36 -1.12 -11.90
C CYS A 41 -2.46 -1.74 -10.82
N MET A 42 -1.35 -1.09 -10.47
CA MET A 42 -0.48 -1.51 -9.37
C MET A 42 -0.25 -0.33 -8.44
N ALA A 43 -0.68 -0.47 -7.18
CA ALA A 43 -0.46 0.52 -6.15
C ALA A 43 0.68 0.07 -5.23
N ASP A 44 1.73 0.88 -5.13
CA ASP A 44 2.92 0.63 -4.31
C ASP A 44 2.94 1.55 -3.08
N GLY A 45 2.99 0.99 -1.87
CA GLY A 45 3.07 1.78 -0.63
C GLY A 45 1.90 2.77 -0.45
N GLY A 46 0.77 2.51 -1.11
CA GLY A 46 -0.40 3.40 -1.15
C GLY A 46 -1.53 2.99 -0.22
N PHE A 47 -1.40 1.85 0.47
CA PHE A 47 -2.41 1.34 1.39
C PHE A 47 -2.23 1.95 2.79
N PHE A 48 -2.64 3.21 2.93
CA PHE A 48 -2.64 3.92 4.21
C PHE A 48 -3.74 3.43 5.15
N LEU A 49 -3.41 3.24 6.43
CA LEU A 49 -4.35 2.72 7.42
C LEU A 49 -5.02 3.82 8.25
N ASP A 50 -6.32 3.68 8.49
CA ASP A 50 -7.07 4.46 9.48
C ASP A 50 -6.93 3.80 10.87
N VAL A 51 -5.78 4.02 11.51
CA VAL A 51 -5.44 3.47 12.83
C VAL A 51 -5.08 4.57 13.81
N LYS A 52 -5.17 4.23 15.11
CA LYS A 52 -4.70 5.11 16.18
C LYS A 52 -3.18 5.05 16.31
N ASP A 53 -2.58 6.20 16.58
CA ASP A 53 -1.18 6.30 16.98
C ASP A 53 -0.95 5.73 18.40
N ILE A 54 0.32 5.68 18.82
CA ILE A 54 0.70 5.16 20.16
C ILE A 54 0.15 5.99 21.34
N SER A 55 -0.41 7.18 21.09
CA SER A 55 -1.09 8.01 22.08
C SER A 55 -2.62 7.86 22.05
N GLY A 56 -3.15 7.05 21.12
CA GLY A 56 -4.57 6.78 20.96
C GLY A 56 -5.32 7.77 20.04
N ARG A 57 -4.61 8.64 19.31
CA ARG A 57 -5.20 9.63 18.39
C ARG A 57 -5.25 9.10 16.95
N SER A 58 -6.25 9.51 16.20
CA SER A 58 -6.43 9.11 14.80
C SER A 58 -5.74 10.09 13.83
N TYR A 59 -4.41 10.21 13.93
CA TYR A 59 -3.65 11.22 13.18
C TYR A 59 -3.89 11.18 11.66
N MET A 60 -3.87 9.99 11.06
CA MET A 60 -4.07 9.85 9.61
C MET A 60 -5.51 10.17 9.20
N HIS A 61 -6.48 9.87 10.07
CA HIS A 61 -7.87 10.24 9.85
C HIS A 61 -8.03 11.75 9.80
N ASP A 62 -7.49 12.45 10.80
CA ASP A 62 -7.56 13.91 10.88
C ASP A 62 -6.88 14.55 9.65
N PHE A 63 -5.70 14.04 9.27
CA PHE A 63 -5.00 14.47 8.06
C PHE A 63 -5.82 14.27 6.78
N TYR A 64 -6.45 13.10 6.61
CA TYR A 64 -7.34 12.86 5.47
C TYR A 64 -8.62 13.67 5.53
N SER A 65 -9.14 13.98 6.71
CA SER A 65 -10.31 14.84 6.86
C SER A 65 -10.03 16.23 6.30
N ASP A 66 -8.86 16.79 6.65
CA ASP A 66 -8.38 18.06 6.09
C ASP A 66 -8.23 18.00 4.57
N VAL A 67 -7.65 16.92 4.03
CA VAL A 67 -7.50 16.73 2.57
C VAL A 67 -8.86 16.65 1.88
N VAL A 68 -9.78 15.83 2.40
CA VAL A 68 -11.12 15.64 1.85
C VAL A 68 -11.91 16.94 1.86
N HIS A 69 -11.81 17.71 2.95
CA HIS A 69 -12.48 18.99 3.06
C HIS A 69 -11.87 20.06 2.14
N LEU A 70 -10.54 20.21 2.14
CA LEU A 70 -9.84 21.24 1.38
C LEU A 70 -9.93 21.01 -0.13
N GLN A 71 -9.82 19.76 -0.57
CA GLN A 71 -9.80 19.40 -1.99
C GLN A 71 -11.18 18.99 -2.53
N ASP A 72 -12.20 18.91 -1.67
CA ASP A 72 -13.57 18.50 -2.02
C ASP A 72 -13.62 17.12 -2.75
N VAL A 73 -12.68 16.24 -2.41
CA VAL A 73 -12.50 14.93 -3.07
C VAL A 73 -13.49 13.87 -2.60
N GLY A 74 -14.27 14.13 -1.54
CA GLY A 74 -15.32 13.22 -1.07
C GLY A 74 -16.36 12.90 -2.15
N LYS A 75 -16.64 13.85 -3.05
CA LYS A 75 -17.56 13.69 -4.19
C LYS A 75 -17.14 12.59 -5.17
N ARG A 76 -15.89 12.13 -5.11
CA ARG A 76 -15.39 11.03 -5.94
C ARG A 76 -16.00 9.68 -5.55
N PHE A 77 -16.56 9.56 -4.34
CA PHE A 77 -17.08 8.30 -3.78
C PHE A 77 -18.58 8.39 -3.44
N PRO A 78 -19.47 8.74 -4.39
CA PRO A 78 -20.88 9.05 -4.11
C PRO A 78 -21.63 7.90 -3.40
N ASN A 79 -21.33 6.66 -3.78
CA ASN A 79 -21.95 5.49 -3.14
C ASN A 79 -21.48 5.31 -1.69
N CYS A 80 -20.19 5.54 -1.42
CA CYS A 80 -19.63 5.39 -0.08
C CYS A 80 -20.11 6.51 0.86
N ILE A 81 -20.08 7.77 0.41
CA ILE A 81 -20.50 8.91 1.24
C ILE A 81 -21.99 8.90 1.59
N SER A 82 -22.81 8.13 0.84
CA SER A 82 -24.21 7.90 1.19
C SER A 82 -24.39 6.99 2.41
N GLN A 83 -23.33 6.27 2.81
CA GLN A 83 -23.35 5.27 3.88
C GLN A 83 -22.46 5.66 5.06
N MET A 84 -21.40 6.43 4.85
CA MET A 84 -20.45 6.81 5.90
C MET A 84 -19.76 8.15 5.64
N ASP A 85 -18.94 8.58 6.59
CA ASP A 85 -18.17 9.83 6.51
C ASP A 85 -17.22 9.85 5.29
N ALA A 86 -17.11 11.00 4.64
CA ALA A 86 -16.30 11.17 3.43
C ALA A 86 -14.80 10.91 3.66
N THR A 87 -14.30 11.16 4.87
CA THR A 87 -12.92 10.86 5.27
C THR A 87 -12.66 9.36 5.20
N LYS A 88 -13.59 8.54 5.71
CA LYS A 88 -13.49 7.07 5.66
C LYS A 88 -13.48 6.57 4.22
N CYS A 89 -14.32 7.14 3.37
CA CYS A 89 -14.40 6.80 1.95
C CYS A 89 -13.13 7.10 1.17
N PHE A 90 -12.25 7.98 1.68
CA PHE A 90 -10.98 8.30 1.07
C PHE A 90 -9.85 7.32 1.45
N PHE A 91 -10.06 6.45 2.44
CA PHE A 91 -9.09 5.41 2.78
C PHE A 91 -9.12 4.25 1.76
N PRO A 92 -7.95 3.68 1.42
CA PRO A 92 -7.84 2.53 0.52
C PRO A 92 -8.77 1.37 0.87
N GLU A 93 -8.96 1.09 2.17
CA GLU A 93 -9.83 0.00 2.64
C GLU A 93 -11.29 0.12 2.14
N GLU A 94 -11.79 1.34 1.95
CA GLU A 94 -13.13 1.57 1.39
C GLU A 94 -13.08 1.68 -0.13
N ILE A 95 -12.05 2.32 -0.69
CA ILE A 95 -11.92 2.52 -2.14
C ILE A 95 -11.89 1.18 -2.87
N ILE A 96 -11.07 0.23 -2.41
CA ILE A 96 -10.87 -1.09 -3.05
C ILE A 96 -12.16 -1.91 -3.17
N LYS A 97 -13.17 -1.66 -2.32
CA LYS A 97 -14.46 -2.34 -2.38
C LYS A 97 -15.25 -1.99 -3.64
N SER A 98 -14.97 -0.82 -4.22
CA SER A 98 -15.68 -0.28 -5.39
C SER A 98 -14.93 -0.45 -6.72
N ILE A 99 -13.63 -0.76 -6.68
CA ILE A 99 -12.83 -0.91 -7.89
C ILE A 99 -13.22 -2.19 -8.64
N SER A 100 -13.49 -2.04 -9.93
CA SER A 100 -13.81 -3.15 -10.84
C SER A 100 -12.61 -3.64 -11.64
N THR A 101 -11.67 -2.76 -11.96
CA THR A 101 -10.44 -3.10 -12.70
C THR A 101 -9.47 -3.87 -11.80
N PRO A 102 -8.80 -4.93 -12.29
CA PRO A 102 -7.84 -5.68 -11.48
C PRO A 102 -6.70 -4.82 -10.93
N VAL A 103 -6.46 -4.93 -9.62
CA VAL A 103 -5.39 -4.19 -8.92
C VAL A 103 -4.38 -5.15 -8.29
N PHE A 104 -3.11 -4.78 -8.36
CA PHE A 104 -2.02 -5.37 -7.59
C PHE A 104 -1.69 -4.47 -6.40
N ILE A 105 -1.84 -5.00 -5.19
CA ILE A 105 -1.45 -4.34 -3.94
C ILE A 105 -0.01 -4.73 -3.64
N LEU A 106 0.90 -3.77 -3.77
CA LEU A 106 2.28 -3.90 -3.34
C LEU A 106 2.48 -3.00 -2.11
N ASN A 107 2.72 -3.58 -0.94
CA ASN A 107 2.85 -2.79 0.27
C ASN A 107 3.72 -3.50 1.30
N SER A 108 4.56 -2.77 2.02
CA SER A 108 5.22 -3.34 3.20
C SER A 108 4.21 -3.52 4.33
N ALA A 109 4.33 -4.63 5.07
CA ALA A 109 3.60 -4.87 6.33
C ALA A 109 3.99 -3.88 7.45
N TYR A 110 5.19 -3.32 7.35
CA TYR A 110 5.76 -2.37 8.30
C TYR A 110 6.22 -1.12 7.53
N ASP A 111 5.32 -0.54 6.74
CA ASP A 111 5.62 0.63 5.91
C ASP A 111 6.30 1.72 6.73
N SER A 112 7.56 2.02 6.40
CA SER A 112 8.42 2.85 7.25
C SER A 112 7.90 4.28 7.35
N TRP A 113 7.26 4.79 6.30
CA TRP A 113 6.65 6.11 6.30
C TRP A 113 5.43 6.15 7.21
N GLN A 114 4.54 5.16 7.15
CA GLN A 114 3.38 5.08 8.03
C GLN A 114 3.79 4.89 9.50
N VAL A 115 4.78 4.05 9.77
CA VAL A 115 5.28 3.89 11.15
C VAL A 115 5.79 5.23 11.70
N LYS A 116 6.57 5.97 10.92
CA LYS A 116 7.17 7.25 11.33
C LYS A 116 6.17 8.40 11.44
N ASN A 117 5.17 8.46 10.57
CA ASN A 117 4.31 9.65 10.42
C ASN A 117 2.85 9.42 10.85
N VAL A 118 2.41 8.17 10.95
CA VAL A 118 1.03 7.81 11.32
C VAL A 118 0.98 7.10 12.66
N LEU A 119 1.72 6.02 12.83
CA LEU A 119 1.70 5.24 14.07
C LEU A 119 2.47 5.92 15.20
N VAL A 120 3.61 6.54 14.87
CA VAL A 120 4.53 7.19 15.82
C VAL A 120 4.95 8.59 15.36
N PRO A 121 4.01 9.51 15.06
CA PRO A 121 4.34 10.90 14.77
C PRO A 121 5.07 11.53 15.95
N SER A 122 5.86 12.58 15.71
CA SER A 122 6.65 13.23 16.77
C SER A 122 5.80 13.73 17.94
N SER A 123 4.54 14.09 17.71
CA SER A 123 3.59 14.51 18.74
C SER A 123 3.14 13.38 19.68
N SER A 124 3.23 12.11 19.27
CA SER A 124 2.79 10.95 20.06
C SER A 124 3.92 10.33 20.90
N ASP A 125 5.18 10.70 20.68
CA ASP A 125 6.37 10.20 21.38
C ASP A 125 7.18 11.32 22.07
N PRO A 126 6.60 12.07 23.03
CA PRO A 126 7.29 13.18 23.68
C PRO A 126 8.51 12.75 24.51
N SER A 127 8.55 11.48 24.94
CA SER A 127 9.68 10.90 25.68
C SER A 127 10.81 10.41 24.77
N ASN A 128 10.67 10.51 23.45
CA ASN A 128 11.60 9.98 22.44
C ASN A 128 11.91 8.48 22.61
N SER A 129 10.97 7.72 23.18
CA SER A 129 11.13 6.29 23.41
C SER A 129 11.20 5.48 22.10
N TRP A 130 10.64 6.02 21.01
CA TRP A 130 10.60 5.41 19.69
C TRP A 130 11.60 6.00 18.68
N ALA A 131 12.41 6.98 19.08
CA ALA A 131 13.26 7.74 18.18
C ALA A 131 14.16 6.85 17.30
N SER A 132 14.74 5.77 17.85
CA SER A 132 15.53 4.81 17.09
C SER A 132 14.67 3.79 16.33
N CYS A 133 13.65 3.23 16.98
CA CYS A 133 12.79 2.18 16.44
C CYS A 133 12.03 2.61 15.18
N LYS A 134 11.48 3.84 15.15
CA LYS A 134 10.72 4.34 13.99
C LYS A 134 11.58 4.70 12.78
N LEU A 135 12.90 4.68 12.92
CA LEU A 135 13.88 4.89 11.86
C LEU A 135 14.59 3.58 11.46
N ASP A 136 14.61 2.60 12.35
CA ASP A 136 15.27 1.31 12.15
C ASP A 136 14.57 0.26 13.02
N ILE A 137 13.80 -0.61 12.37
CA ILE A 137 13.03 -1.66 13.05
C ILE A 137 13.92 -2.61 13.86
N ASN A 138 15.21 -2.76 13.52
CA ASN A 138 16.17 -3.56 14.28
C ASN A 138 16.45 -2.98 15.67
N LYS A 139 16.15 -1.70 15.89
CA LYS A 139 16.36 -1.00 17.16
C LYS A 139 15.10 -0.97 18.04
N CYS A 140 14.04 -1.65 17.61
CA CYS A 140 12.82 -1.78 18.40
C CYS A 140 12.98 -2.79 19.52
N ASN A 141 12.54 -2.43 20.73
CA ASN A 141 12.42 -3.39 21.82
C ASN A 141 11.16 -4.26 21.67
N SER A 142 11.02 -5.29 22.50
CA SER A 142 9.91 -6.25 22.40
C SER A 142 8.51 -5.63 22.54
N ASN A 143 8.35 -4.53 23.29
CA ASN A 143 7.05 -3.85 23.40
C ASN A 143 6.74 -3.03 22.14
N GLN A 144 7.75 -2.38 21.56
CA GLN A 144 7.61 -1.67 20.30
C GLN A 144 7.30 -2.62 19.15
N MET A 145 7.98 -3.78 19.11
CA MET A 145 7.68 -4.82 18.15
C MET A 145 6.24 -5.32 18.25
N LYS A 146 5.67 -5.50 19.45
CA LYS A 146 4.25 -5.88 19.61
C LYS A 146 3.29 -4.86 18.99
N VAL A 147 3.59 -3.57 19.11
CA VAL A 147 2.80 -2.51 18.49
C VAL A 147 2.92 -2.56 16.96
N LEU A 148 4.13 -2.79 16.43
CA LEU A 148 4.35 -2.98 15.00
C LEU A 148 3.65 -4.25 14.46
N GLU A 149 3.61 -5.33 15.23
CA GLU A 149 2.80 -6.51 14.90
C GLU A 149 1.30 -6.19 14.83
N GLY A 150 0.80 -5.38 15.77
CA GLY A 150 -0.58 -4.90 15.71
C GLY A 150 -0.87 -4.08 14.45
N PHE A 151 0.09 -3.25 14.02
CA PHE A 151 0.00 -2.48 12.77
C PHE A 151 -0.03 -3.40 11.53
N ARG A 152 0.84 -4.42 11.49
CA ARG A 152 0.81 -5.47 10.46
C ARG A 152 -0.54 -6.18 10.43
N SER A 153 -1.05 -6.62 11.58
CA SER A 153 -2.36 -7.29 11.68
C SER A 153 -3.47 -6.41 11.13
N ALA A 154 -3.47 -5.11 11.47
CA ALA A 154 -4.45 -4.17 10.93
C ALA A 154 -4.41 -4.11 9.39
N LEU A 155 -3.23 -4.04 8.77
CA LEU A 155 -3.12 -4.10 7.31
C LEU A 155 -3.72 -5.40 6.74
N LEU A 156 -3.30 -6.54 7.28
CA LEU A 156 -3.72 -7.86 6.78
C LEU A 156 -5.23 -8.07 6.90
N ASP A 157 -5.83 -7.61 8.00
CA ASP A 157 -7.28 -7.67 8.21
C ASP A 157 -8.01 -6.87 7.11
N LYS A 158 -7.53 -5.67 6.75
CA LYS A 158 -8.17 -4.81 5.74
C LYS A 158 -8.04 -5.31 4.31
N ILE A 159 -7.03 -6.13 4.01
CA ILE A 159 -6.84 -6.72 2.67
C ILE A 159 -7.37 -8.16 2.58
N THR A 160 -7.93 -8.72 3.66
CA THR A 160 -8.41 -10.11 3.69
C THR A 160 -9.50 -10.36 2.64
N ASP A 161 -10.41 -9.40 2.43
CA ASP A 161 -11.47 -9.53 1.40
C ASP A 161 -10.90 -9.51 -0.02
N VAL A 162 -9.79 -8.77 -0.24
CA VAL A 162 -9.08 -8.73 -1.53
C VAL A 162 -8.39 -10.06 -1.82
N ASN A 163 -8.01 -10.81 -0.78
CA ASN A 163 -7.41 -12.13 -0.94
C ASN A 163 -8.35 -13.11 -1.68
N GLN A 164 -9.67 -12.87 -1.65
CA GLN A 164 -10.66 -13.71 -2.34
C GLN A 164 -10.83 -13.35 -3.83
N LYS A 165 -10.36 -12.18 -4.28
CA LYS A 165 -10.42 -11.72 -5.68
C LYS A 165 -9.29 -12.35 -6.49
N LYS A 166 -9.58 -13.40 -7.27
CA LYS A 166 -8.56 -14.18 -8.01
C LYS A 166 -7.77 -13.40 -9.05
N ASP A 167 -8.38 -12.38 -9.64
CA ASP A 167 -7.79 -11.51 -10.66
C ASP A 167 -6.95 -10.37 -10.06
N TRP A 168 -7.00 -10.17 -8.75
CA TRP A 168 -6.18 -9.19 -8.04
C TRP A 168 -4.87 -9.81 -7.55
N GLY A 169 -3.82 -9.00 -7.51
CA GLY A 169 -2.51 -9.41 -6.98
C GLY A 169 -2.24 -8.83 -5.60
N ILE A 170 -1.53 -9.57 -4.76
CA ILE A 170 -1.07 -9.12 -3.45
C ILE A 170 0.40 -9.51 -3.30
N PHE A 171 1.23 -8.55 -2.88
CA PHE A 171 2.59 -8.76 -2.43
C PHE A 171 2.83 -7.90 -1.19
N ILE A 172 2.82 -8.55 -0.02
CA ILE A 172 3.05 -7.92 1.28
C ILE A 172 4.30 -8.53 1.93
N ASP A 173 5.42 -7.83 1.84
CA ASP A 173 6.68 -8.21 2.48
C ASP A 173 6.76 -7.73 3.93
N SER A 174 7.62 -8.35 4.72
CA SER A 174 7.87 -7.96 6.10
C SER A 174 8.99 -6.91 6.24
N CYS A 175 9.41 -6.22 5.18
CA CYS A 175 10.57 -5.32 5.24
C CYS A 175 10.17 -3.92 5.70
N PHE A 176 11.05 -3.22 6.43
CA PHE A 176 10.79 -1.86 6.88
C PHE A 176 11.14 -0.84 5.80
N VAL A 177 10.23 -0.61 4.86
CA VAL A 177 10.48 0.17 3.63
C VAL A 177 9.22 0.91 3.17
N HIS A 178 9.40 1.94 2.35
CA HIS A 178 8.33 2.66 1.65
C HIS A 178 8.74 2.86 0.18
N CYS A 179 7.81 2.73 -0.75
CA CYS A 179 8.06 2.79 -2.20
C CYS A 179 9.06 1.78 -2.77
N GLN A 180 8.57 0.57 -3.02
CA GLN A 180 9.41 -0.58 -3.35
C GLN A 180 9.66 -0.73 -4.86
N SER A 181 8.72 -0.31 -5.70
CA SER A 181 8.77 -0.48 -7.15
C SER A 181 9.62 0.56 -7.88
N TRP A 182 9.82 1.74 -7.28
CA TRP A 182 10.59 2.83 -7.91
C TRP A 182 12.10 2.52 -7.99
N ARG A 183 12.63 1.79 -7.01
CA ARG A 183 14.07 1.55 -6.90
C ARG A 183 14.42 0.23 -7.55
N ASN A 184 15.25 0.28 -8.58
CA ASN A 184 15.68 -0.92 -9.28
C ASN A 184 16.37 -1.94 -8.35
N ILE A 185 16.98 -1.53 -7.23
CA ILE A 185 17.59 -2.43 -6.23
C ILE A 185 16.57 -3.24 -5.41
N LEU A 186 15.33 -2.74 -5.28
CA LEU A 186 14.25 -3.44 -4.59
C LEU A 186 13.39 -4.21 -5.61
N TRP A 187 13.22 -3.67 -6.82
CA TRP A 187 12.34 -4.20 -7.87
C TRP A 187 12.86 -5.47 -8.61
N HIS A 188 14.03 -5.43 -9.29
CA HIS A 188 14.62 -6.59 -9.98
C HIS A 188 16.19 -6.64 -10.18
N GLY A 189 16.94 -7.59 -9.60
CA GLY A 189 18.41 -7.71 -9.78
C GLY A 189 19.13 -8.66 -8.77
N PRO A 190 20.34 -8.36 -8.22
CA PRO A 190 21.06 -9.28 -7.32
C PRO A 190 20.56 -9.47 -5.86
N ASN A 191 20.34 -8.42 -5.04
CA ASN A 191 20.02 -8.52 -3.59
C ASN A 191 18.54 -8.19 -3.26
N TYR A 192 17.59 -8.90 -3.87
CA TYR A 192 16.21 -8.45 -3.99
C TYR A 192 15.38 -8.92 -2.82
N GLN A 193 14.44 -8.07 -2.41
CA GLN A 193 13.35 -8.50 -1.54
C GLN A 193 12.54 -9.56 -2.28
N ARG A 194 12.44 -10.73 -1.66
CA ARG A 194 11.77 -11.91 -2.19
C ARG A 194 10.80 -12.47 -1.17
N ILE A 195 9.66 -12.92 -1.66
CA ILE A 195 8.76 -13.81 -0.94
C ILE A 195 8.73 -15.11 -1.74
N ASN A 196 8.90 -16.26 -1.09
CA ASN A 196 8.90 -17.58 -1.75
C ASN A 196 9.84 -17.64 -2.97
N ASN A 197 11.05 -17.06 -2.82
CA ASN A 197 12.09 -16.97 -3.85
C ASN A 197 11.72 -16.14 -5.10
N LYS A 198 10.60 -15.42 -5.12
CA LYS A 198 10.20 -14.52 -6.21
C LYS A 198 10.35 -13.06 -5.83
N THR A 199 10.90 -12.27 -6.74
CA THR A 199 10.95 -10.81 -6.63
C THR A 199 9.55 -10.20 -6.79
N MET A 200 9.44 -8.93 -6.41
CA MET A 200 8.27 -8.10 -6.73
C MET A 200 8.04 -8.03 -8.25
N ALA A 201 9.08 -7.80 -9.05
CA ALA A 201 8.96 -7.71 -10.50
C ALA A 201 8.46 -9.02 -11.15
N GLU A 202 8.99 -10.17 -10.72
CA GLU A 202 8.52 -11.48 -11.18
C GLU A 202 7.06 -11.71 -10.79
N SER A 203 6.69 -11.35 -9.56
CA SER A 203 5.33 -11.50 -9.05
C SER A 203 4.33 -10.58 -9.76
N VAL A 204 4.70 -9.32 -10.02
CA VAL A 204 3.87 -8.40 -10.81
C VAL A 204 3.79 -8.85 -12.25
N GLY A 205 4.87 -9.36 -12.84
CA GLY A 205 4.84 -9.93 -14.19
C GLY A 205 3.90 -11.12 -14.29
N ASP A 206 4.02 -12.08 -13.36
CA ASP A 206 3.16 -13.26 -13.26
C ASP A 206 1.68 -12.88 -13.21
N TRP A 207 1.31 -11.91 -12.37
CA TRP A 207 -0.06 -11.42 -12.26
C TRP A 207 -0.50 -10.60 -13.49
N TYR A 208 0.35 -9.70 -13.99
CA TYR A 208 -0.02 -8.79 -15.07
C TYR A 208 -0.32 -9.56 -16.37
N PHE A 209 0.46 -10.62 -16.62
CA PHE A 209 0.30 -11.50 -17.78
C PHE A 209 -0.63 -12.69 -17.56
N ASP A 210 -1.30 -12.78 -16.40
CA ASP A 210 -2.22 -13.87 -16.05
C ASP A 210 -1.56 -15.25 -16.08
N THR A 211 -0.25 -15.31 -15.79
CA THR A 211 0.53 -16.55 -15.73
C THR A 211 0.18 -17.38 -14.49
N ARG A 212 -0.10 -16.71 -13.36
CA ARG A 212 -0.59 -17.35 -12.13
C ARG A 212 -1.28 -16.34 -11.21
N GLU A 213 -2.05 -16.85 -10.26
CA GLU A 213 -2.51 -16.08 -9.10
C GLU A 213 -1.32 -15.74 -8.18
N VAL A 214 -1.32 -14.51 -7.65
CA VAL A 214 -0.25 -13.95 -6.83
C VAL A 214 -0.85 -13.39 -5.55
N LYS A 215 -0.70 -14.15 -4.45
CA LYS A 215 -1.12 -13.81 -3.09
C LYS A 215 0.05 -14.02 -2.13
N GLU A 216 1.12 -13.26 -2.34
CA GLU A 216 2.34 -13.39 -1.55
C GLU A 216 2.21 -12.49 -0.31
N ILE A 217 2.15 -13.10 0.87
CA ILE A 217 2.14 -12.39 2.15
C ILE A 217 3.18 -13.05 3.04
N ASP A 218 4.11 -12.25 3.53
CA ASP A 218 5.20 -12.70 4.36
C ASP A 218 4.79 -12.90 5.83
N GLY A 219 5.67 -13.56 6.59
CA GLY A 219 5.53 -13.69 8.03
C GLY A 219 5.68 -12.36 8.79
N SER A 220 5.75 -12.46 10.11
CA SER A 220 6.09 -11.32 10.98
C SER A 220 7.60 -11.06 10.95
N TYR A 221 8.01 -9.80 11.04
CA TYR A 221 9.41 -9.41 11.11
C TYR A 221 10.15 -10.15 12.26
N PRO A 222 11.41 -10.61 12.05
CA PRO A 222 12.26 -10.48 10.87
C PRO A 222 12.23 -11.72 9.95
N CYS A 223 11.05 -12.22 9.57
CA CYS A 223 10.96 -13.47 8.79
C CYS A 223 11.65 -13.42 7.42
N ASN A 224 11.79 -12.24 6.82
CA ASN A 224 12.37 -12.10 5.50
C ASN A 224 13.87 -11.76 5.55
N PRO A 225 14.77 -12.71 5.26
CA PRO A 225 16.21 -12.46 5.29
C PRO A 225 16.71 -11.63 4.10
N THR A 226 15.84 -11.34 3.12
CA THR A 226 16.19 -10.60 1.90
C THR A 226 15.87 -9.11 2.00
N CYS A 227 15.37 -8.65 3.14
CA CYS A 227 15.15 -7.22 3.37
C CYS A 227 16.47 -6.44 3.28
N VAL A 228 16.48 -5.43 2.42
CA VAL A 228 17.58 -4.49 2.31
C VAL A 228 17.29 -3.30 3.22
N ASN A 229 18.13 -3.11 4.25
CA ASN A 229 18.10 -1.89 5.06
C ASN A 229 18.60 -0.72 4.21
N ASP A 230 17.68 0.12 3.79
CA ASP A 230 17.98 1.43 3.23
C ASP A 230 17.60 2.46 4.29
N GLY A 231 18.59 3.07 4.94
CA GLY A 231 18.38 4.10 5.97
C GLY A 231 17.87 5.42 5.41
N SER A 232 16.77 5.42 4.65
CA SER A 232 16.07 6.61 4.16
C SER A 232 14.89 7.04 5.04
#